data_AF-A0A0F7LSN3-F1
#
_entry.id   AF-A0A0F7LSN3-F1
#
_cell.length_a   1.000
_cell.length_b   1.000
_cell.length_c   1.000
_cell.angle_alpha   90.00
_cell.angle_beta   90.00
_cell.angle_gamma   90.00
#
_symmetry.space_group_name_H-M   'P 1'
#
loop_
_entity.id
_entity.type
_entity.pdbx_description
1 polymer ?
#
loop_
_entity_poly.entity_id
_entity_poly.type
_entity_poly.pdbx_seq_one_letter_code
_entity_poly.pdbx_strand_id
1 'polypeptide(L)' 'MKITCNHCKQPVEKMNLKQAKVIQTPEFGEWVVDLILVCPHCSQQYGVSVATWDLQPLETTHG' A
#
# COMPACT_ATOMS: atom_id res chain seq x y z
N MET A 1 -14.88 7.76 1.31
CA MET A 1 -14.87 6.37 1.83
C MET A 1 -14.18 6.36 3.18
N LYS A 2 -14.73 5.65 4.18
CA LYS A 2 -14.07 5.40 5.46
C LYS A 2 -13.71 3.92 5.52
N ILE A 3 -12.47 3.60 5.86
CA ILE A 3 -12.02 2.22 6.03
C ILE A 3 -12.13 1.90 7.52
N THR A 4 -12.76 0.78 7.87
CA THR A 4 -12.80 0.36 9.28
C THR A 4 -11.60 -0.54 9.56
N CYS A 5 -10.84 -0.25 10.61
CA CYS A 5 -9.75 -1.14 11.01
C CYS A 5 -10.30 -2.49 11.47
N ASN A 6 -9.88 -3.58 10.82
CA ASN A 6 -10.28 -4.94 11.20
C ASN A 6 -9.92 -5.31 12.64
N HIS A 7 -8.88 -4.71 13.22
CA HIS A 7 -8.44 -4.98 14.58
C HIS A 7 -9.20 -4.15 15.62
N CYS A 8 -8.98 -2.83 15.68
CA CYS A 8 -9.59 -1.99 16.72
C CYS A 8 -11.01 -1.51 16.41
N LYS A 9 -11.56 -1.86 15.23
CA LYS A 9 -12.89 -1.46 14.74
C LYS A 9 -13.14 0.05 14.63
N GLN A 10 -12.11 0.86 14.86
CA GLN A 10 -12.20 2.30 14.69
C GLN A 10 -12.26 2.66 13.20
N PRO A 11 -13.07 3.67 12.83
CA PRO A 11 -13.04 4.23 11.49
C PRO A 11 -11.71 4.94 11.24
N VAL A 12 -11.19 4.76 10.03
CA VAL A 12 -9.93 5.32 9.55
C VAL A 12 -10.19 6.04 8.23
N GLU A 13 -9.86 7.33 8.19
CA GLU A 13 -9.95 8.14 6.97
C GLU A 13 -8.67 8.04 6.14
N LYS A 14 -7.52 7.90 6.81
CA LYS A 14 -6.20 7.72 6.18
C LYS A 14 -5.34 6.76 6.99
N MET A 15 -4.72 5.79 6.32
CA MET A 15 -3.71 4.94 6.94
C MET A 15 -2.32 5.59 6.87
N ASN A 16 -1.46 5.27 7.83
CA ASN A 16 -0.07 5.72 7.83
C ASN A 16 0.73 4.85 6.87
N LEU A 17 1.46 5.48 5.95
CA LEU A 17 2.40 4.76 5.08
C LEU A 17 3.58 4.28 5.92
N LYS A 18 3.86 2.98 5.88
CA LYS A 18 5.07 2.39 6.45
C LYS A 18 6.07 2.00 5.37
N GLN A 19 5.58 1.46 4.24
CA GLN A 19 6.43 1.04 3.14
C GLN A 19 5.71 1.19 1.81
N ALA A 20 6.41 1.66 0.79
CA ALA A 20 6.06 1.52 -0.62
C ALA A 20 7.37 1.28 -1.38
N LYS A 21 7.66 0.04 -1.77
CA LYS A 21 8.90 -0.34 -2.44
C LYS A 21 8.61 -1.13 -3.71
N VAL A 22 9.39 -0.88 -4.75
CA VAL A 22 9.41 -1.72 -5.94
C VAL A 22 10.42 -2.83 -5.69
N ILE A 23 9.95 -4.08 -5.65
CA ILE A 23 10.78 -5.26 -5.40
C ILE A 23 10.52 -6.32 -6.45
N GLN A 24 11.47 -7.23 -6.62
CA GLN A 24 11.31 -8.41 -7.45
C GLN A 24 10.88 -9.59 -6.57
N THR A 25 9.81 -10.30 -6.95
CA THR A 25 9.32 -11.45 -6.20
C THR A 25 10.31 -12.61 -6.32
N PRO A 26 10.66 -13.29 -5.21
CA PRO A 26 11.67 -14.34 -5.24
C PRO A 26 11.19 -15.61 -5.97
N GLU A 27 9.88 -15.84 -6.03
CA GLU A 27 9.28 -17.07 -6.57
C GLU A 27 9.23 -17.07 -8.10
N PHE A 28 8.89 -15.92 -8.70
CA PHE A 28 8.63 -15.81 -10.15
C PHE A 28 9.45 -14.73 -10.85
N GLY A 29 10.21 -13.92 -10.10
CA GLY A 29 11.02 -12.85 -10.67
C GLY A 29 10.19 -11.65 -11.16
N GLU A 30 8.94 -11.54 -10.75
CA GLU A 30 8.04 -10.46 -11.17
C GLU A 30 8.31 -9.19 -10.38
N TRP A 31 8.19 -8.02 -11.02
CA TRP A 31 8.29 -6.75 -10.33
C TRP A 31 6.94 -6.36 -9.74
N VAL A 32 6.94 -6.02 -8.46
CA VAL A 32 5.74 -5.61 -7.72
C VAL A 32 6.03 -4.38 -6.88
N VAL A 33 4.99 -3.59 -6.63
CA VAL A 33 4.98 -2.59 -5.55
C VAL A 33 4.50 -3.29 -4.28
N ASP A 34 5.41 -3.44 -3.32
CA ASP A 34 5.09 -3.87 -1.97
C ASP A 34 4.68 -2.66 -1.11
N LEU A 35 3.40 -2.63 -0.73
CA LEU A 35 2.78 -1.54 0.02
C LEU A 35 2.39 -2.03 1.41
N ILE A 36 2.92 -1.39 2.45
CA ILE A 36 2.54 -1.62 3.85
C ILE A 36 1.97 -0.34 4.44
N LEU A 37 0.72 -0.44 4.89
CA LEU A 37 -0.03 0.61 5.56
C LEU A 37 -0.29 0.24 7.02
N VAL A 38 -0.45 1.25 7.88
CA VAL A 38 -0.60 1.07 9.33
C VAL A 38 -1.83 1.83 9.83
N CYS A 39 -2.66 1.17 10.62
CA CYS A 39 -3.76 1.79 11.32
C CYS A 39 -3.21 2.85 12.30
N PRO A 40 -3.65 4.11 12.22
CA PRO A 40 -3.15 5.18 13.09
C PRO A 40 -3.56 5.01 14.56
N HIS A 41 -4.60 4.21 14.85
CA HIS A 41 -5.14 4.05 16.19
C HIS A 41 -4.53 2.91 17.00
N CYS A 42 -4.20 1.79 16.34
CA CYS A 42 -3.77 0.56 17.02
C CYS A 42 -2.51 -0.08 16.44
N SER A 43 -1.86 0.57 15.47
CA SER A 43 -0.64 0.08 14.81
C SER A 43 -0.78 -1.24 14.03
N GLN A 44 -2.01 -1.74 13.80
CA GLN A 44 -2.25 -2.88 12.92
C GLN A 44 -1.73 -2.59 11.50
N GLN A 45 -0.97 -3.52 10.94
CA GLN A 45 -0.39 -3.41 9.60
C GLN A 45 -1.26 -4.13 8.57
N TYR A 46 -1.29 -3.59 7.35
CA TYR A 46 -1.96 -4.11 6.17
C TYR A 46 -0.96 -4.13 5.02
N GLY A 47 -0.79 -5.27 4.37
CA GLY A 47 0.11 -5.44 3.24
C GLY A 47 -0.66 -5.77 1.96
N VAL A 48 -0.19 -5.24 0.84
CA VAL A 48 -0.63 -5.65 -0.50
C VAL A 48 0.55 -5.57 -1.46
N SER A 49 0.61 -6.52 -2.39
CA SER A 49 1.54 -6.49 -3.51
C SER A 49 0.76 -6.18 -4.78
N VAL A 50 1.13 -5.09 -5.47
CA VAL A 50 0.51 -4.68 -6.74
C VAL A 50 1.50 -4.93 -7.85
N ALA A 51 1.10 -5.68 -8.87
CA ALA A 51 2.00 -5.94 -9.98
C ALA A 51 2.31 -4.65 -10.76
N THR A 52 3.56 -4.48 -11.22
CA THR A 52 3.95 -3.23 -11.88
C THR A 52 3.21 -2.97 -13.18
N TRP A 53 2.68 -4.01 -13.84
CA TRP A 53 1.88 -3.85 -15.06
C TRP A 53 0.45 -3.32 -14.79
N ASP A 54 -0.02 -3.34 -13.55
CA ASP A 54 -1.30 -2.73 -13.15
C ASP A 54 -1.14 -1.23 -12.85
N LEU A 55 0.09 -0.70 -12.81
CA LEU A 55 0.33 0.71 -12.56
C LEU A 55 -0.09 1.56 -13.75
N GLN A 56 -0.89 2.58 -13.46
CA GLN A 56 -1.22 3.61 -14.45
C GLN A 56 -0.15 4.71 -14.41
N PRO A 57 0.41 5.09 -15.57
CA PRO A 57 1.32 6.23 -15.64
C PRO A 57 0.55 7.51 -15.27
N LEU A 58 1.16 8.36 -14.45
CA LEU A 58 0.65 9.69 -14.18
C LEU A 58 1.33 10.68 -15.13
N GLU A 59 0.59 11.69 -15.60
CA GLU A 59 1.17 12.76 -16.40
C GLU A 59 2.29 13.46 -15.63
N THR A 60 3.46 13.58 -16.25
CA THR A 60 4.54 14.39 -15.71
C THR A 60 4.20 15.85 -15.96
N THR A 61 3.80 16.58 -14.92
CA THR A 61 3.89 18.03 -14.96
C THR A 61 5.37 18.38 -15.02
N HIS A 62 5.89 18.64 -16.23
CA HIS A 62 7.16 19.35 -16.38
C HIS A 62 7.02 20.68 -15.64
N GLY A 63 7.73 20.81 -14.51
CA GLY A 63 7.87 22.08 -13.78
C GLY A 63 8.82 23.03 -14.48
#